data_AF-A0AAX3WDP6-F1
#
_entry.id   AF-A0AAX3WDP6-F1
#
_cell.length_a   1.000
_cell.length_b   1.000
_cell.length_c   1.000
_cell.angle_alpha   90.00
_cell.angle_beta   90.00
_cell.angle_gamma   90.00
#
_symmetry.space_group_name_H-M   'P 1'
#
loop_
_entity.id
_entity.type
_entity.pdbx_description
1 polymer ?
#
loop_
_entity_poly.entity_id
_entity_poly.type
_entity_poly.pdbx_seq_one_letter_code
_entity_poly.pdbx_strand_id
1 'polypeptide(L)' 'MLSEIASEILAYLRSTHRLPGARLRVTTLEERFGTDPAVTVAVSELAHAGYVATPDAGTIELTHRGYGALAQGEP' A
#
# COMPACT_ATOMS: atom_id res chain seq x y z
N MET A 1 3.49 0.76 -14.11
CA MET A 1 2.76 2.03 -13.91
C MET A 1 1.69 1.74 -12.87
N LEU A 2 1.71 2.44 -11.74
CA LEU A 2 0.71 2.25 -10.69
C LEU A 2 -0.57 3.00 -11.06
N SER A 3 -1.72 2.47 -10.63
CA SER A 3 -2.98 3.23 -10.65
C SER A 3 -2.91 4.44 -9.72
N GLU A 4 -3.85 5.37 -9.91
CA GLU A 4 -4.02 6.53 -9.02
C GLU A 4 -4.24 6.07 -7.57
N ILE A 5 -5.10 5.09 -7.36
CA ILE A 5 -5.40 4.52 -6.03
C ILE A 5 -4.16 3.86 -5.42
N ALA A 6 -3.36 3.12 -6.18
CA ALA A 6 -2.12 2.54 -5.67
C ALA A 6 -1.13 3.62 -5.21
N SER A 7 -1.04 4.71 -5.95
CA SER A 7 -0.20 5.86 -5.60
C SER A 7 -0.71 6.58 -4.34
N GLU A 8 -2.03 6.73 -4.20
CA GLU A 8 -2.66 7.31 -3.01
C GLU A 8 -2.50 6.43 -1.76
N ILE A 9 -2.60 5.11 -1.90
CA ILE A 9 -2.33 4.16 -0.81
C ILE A 9 -0.88 4.29 -0.33
N LEU A 10 0.09 4.41 -1.24
CA LEU A 10 1.48 4.67 -0.89
C LEU A 10 1.67 6.00 -0.17
N ALA A 11 1.04 7.08 -0.65
CA ALA A 11 1.08 8.38 0.02
C ALA A 11 0.47 8.32 1.42
N TYR A 12 -0.61 7.55 1.59
CA TYR A 12 -1.23 7.32 2.90
C TYR A 12 -0.31 6.53 3.83
N LEU A 13 0.32 5.46 3.35
CA LEU A 13 1.32 4.71 4.10
C LEU A 13 2.47 5.61 4.54
N ARG A 14 2.97 6.51 3.67
CA ARG A 14 4.00 7.52 4.03
C ARG A 14 3.58 8.40 5.20
N SER A 15 2.31 8.80 5.25
CA SER A 15 1.80 9.69 6.29
C SER A 15 1.55 8.98 7.63
N THR A 16 1.24 7.67 7.60
CA THR A 16 0.76 6.92 8.77
C THR A 16 1.75 5.88 9.31
N HIS A 17 2.62 5.34 8.45
CA HIS A 17 3.50 4.21 8.77
C HIS A 17 4.94 4.55 8.36
N ARG A 18 5.80 4.82 9.36
CA ARG A 18 7.16 5.37 9.15
C ARG A 18 8.30 4.35 9.23
N LEU A 19 8.00 3.06 9.27
CA LEU A 19 9.00 2.00 9.34
C LEU A 19 8.61 0.80 8.45
N PRO A 20 9.58 0.11 7.83
CA PRO A 20 9.36 -1.19 7.21
C PRO A 20 8.73 -2.19 8.19
N GLY A 21 7.90 -3.10 7.69
CA GLY A 21 7.18 -4.10 8.50
C GLY A 21 5.90 -3.58 9.13
N ALA A 22 5.57 -2.30 8.93
CA ALA A 22 4.30 -1.73 9.33
C ALA A 22 3.13 -2.40 8.61
N ARG A 23 2.12 -2.82 9.38
CA ARG A 23 0.93 -3.51 8.87
C ARG A 23 -0.30 -2.63 8.91
N LEU A 24 -1.11 -2.74 7.86
CA LEU A 24 -2.38 -2.04 7.72
C LEU A 24 -3.46 -3.03 7.27
N ARG A 25 -4.67 -2.90 7.83
CA ARG A 25 -5.81 -3.70 7.39
C ARG A 25 -6.32 -3.21 6.04
N VAL A 26 -6.65 -4.14 5.15
CA VAL A 26 -7.29 -3.83 3.86
C VAL A 26 -8.61 -3.09 4.08
N THR A 27 -9.38 -3.45 5.12
CA THR A 27 -10.64 -2.75 5.46
C THR A 27 -10.43 -1.27 5.77
N THR A 28 -9.29 -0.88 6.35
CA THR A 28 -8.96 0.54 6.59
C THR A 28 -8.69 1.28 5.28
N LEU A 29 -8.19 0.59 4.26
CA LEU A 29 -8.04 1.16 2.92
C LEU A 29 -9.40 1.29 2.25
N GLU A 30 -10.26 0.28 2.36
CA GLU A 30 -11.61 0.30 1.79
C GLU A 30 -12.47 1.42 2.38
N GLU A 31 -12.39 1.64 3.69
CA GLU A 31 -13.08 2.76 4.38
C GLU A 31 -12.63 4.14 3.87
N ARG A 32 -11.37 4.25 3.42
CA ARG A 32 -10.75 5.53 3.02
C ARG A 32 -10.84 5.80 1.52
N PHE A 33 -10.59 4.78 0.71
CA PHE A 33 -10.44 4.87 -0.75
C PHE A 33 -11.62 4.27 -1.51
N GLY A 34 -12.62 3.75 -0.79
CA GLY A 34 -13.79 3.08 -1.34
C GLY A 34 -13.66 1.56 -1.35
N THR A 35 -14.78 0.86 -1.26
CA THR A 35 -14.87 -0.60 -1.36
C THR A 35 -14.91 -1.07 -2.81
N ASP A 36 -14.18 -2.15 -3.13
CA ASP A 36 -14.36 -3.06 -4.30
C ASP A 36 -14.31 -2.44 -5.73
N PRO A 37 -13.79 -3.13 -6.77
CA PRO A 37 -12.58 -3.96 -6.79
C PRO A 37 -11.29 -3.11 -6.82
N ALA A 38 -11.42 -1.78 -6.83
CA ALA A 38 -10.33 -0.87 -7.13
C ALA A 38 -9.20 -0.91 -6.06
N VAL A 39 -9.54 -1.01 -4.77
CA VAL A 39 -8.56 -1.18 -3.69
C VAL A 39 -7.83 -2.52 -3.79
N THR A 40 -8.56 -3.60 -4.09
CA THR A 40 -7.96 -4.94 -4.26
C THR A 40 -6.98 -4.97 -5.43
N VAL A 41 -7.33 -4.34 -6.56
CA VAL A 41 -6.44 -4.19 -7.71
C VAL A 41 -5.21 -3.36 -7.33
N ALA A 42 -5.41 -2.21 -6.67
CA ALA A 42 -4.31 -1.35 -6.24
C ALA A 42 -3.35 -2.06 -5.26
N VAL A 43 -3.87 -2.81 -4.29
CA VAL A 43 -3.04 -3.63 -3.38
C VAL A 43 -2.28 -4.69 -4.17
N SER A 44 -2.91 -5.33 -5.14
CA SER A 44 -2.26 -6.33 -6.01
C SER A 44 -1.15 -5.71 -6.87
N GLU A 45 -1.35 -4.51 -7.41
CA GLU A 45 -0.34 -3.75 -8.14
C GLU A 45 0.86 -3.41 -7.25
N LEU A 46 0.61 -2.92 -6.03
CA LEU A 46 1.66 -2.59 -5.06
C LEU A 46 2.44 -3.82 -4.62
N ALA A 47 1.74 -4.95 -4.44
CA ALA A 47 2.37 -6.23 -4.11
C ALA A 47 3.23 -6.75 -5.26
N HIS A 48 2.72 -6.68 -6.50
CA HIS A 48 3.47 -7.05 -7.69
C HIS A 48 4.70 -6.17 -7.91
N ALA A 49 4.58 -4.86 -7.63
CA ALA A 49 5.69 -3.92 -7.64
C ALA A 49 6.66 -4.11 -6.46
N GLY A 50 6.31 -4.94 -5.46
CA GLY A 50 7.12 -5.24 -4.29
C GLY A 50 7.17 -4.12 -3.25
N TYR A 51 6.25 -3.16 -3.31
CA TYR A 51 6.16 -2.07 -2.32
C TYR A 51 5.42 -2.51 -1.05
N VAL A 52 4.49 -3.45 -1.16
CA VAL A 52 3.81 -4.07 -0.02
C VAL A 52 3.89 -5.59 -0.12
N ALA A 53 3.74 -6.28 0.99
CA ALA A 53 3.48 -7.71 1.06
C ALA A 53 2.06 -7.95 1.59
N THR A 54 1.44 -9.07 1.23
CA THR A 54 0.13 -9.51 1.75
C THR A 54 0.34 -10.75 2.62
N PRO A 55 0.77 -10.60 3.88
CA PRO A 55 1.12 -11.74 4.74
C PRO A 55 -0.09 -12.59 5.14
N ASP A 56 -1.29 -12.00 5.11
CA ASP A 56 -2.56 -12.69 5.35
C ASP A 56 -3.68 -12.04 4.54
N ALA A 57 -4.87 -12.66 4.56
CA ALA A 57 -6.00 -12.28 3.71
C ALA A 57 -6.59 -10.89 4.01
N GLY A 58 -6.18 -10.23 5.09
CA GLY A 58 -6.79 -8.98 5.53
C GLY A 58 -5.81 -7.85 5.80
N THR A 59 -4.51 -8.06 5.57
CA THR A 59 -3.49 -7.05 5.85
C THR A 59 -2.48 -6.90 4.72
N ILE A 60 -1.97 -5.68 4.61
CA ILE A 60 -0.78 -5.37 3.82
C ILE A 60 0.34 -4.96 4.77
N GLU A 61 1.57 -5.26 4.39
CA GLU A 61 2.79 -4.92 5.13
C GLU A 61 3.72 -4.08 4.24
N LEU A 62 4.18 -2.92 4.73
CA LEU A 62 5.12 -2.08 4.00
C LEU A 62 6.49 -2.77 3.92
N THR A 63 6.98 -3.05 2.70
CA THR A 63 8.30 -3.66 2.52
C THR A 63 9.43 -2.63 2.70
N HIS A 64 10.66 -3.10 2.85
CA HIS A 64 11.84 -2.23 2.80
C HIS A 64 11.94 -1.44 1.48
N ARG A 65 11.55 -2.04 0.35
CA ARG A 65 11.53 -1.37 -0.94
C ARG A 65 10.46 -0.29 -0.99
N GLY A 66 9.24 -0.60 -0.54
CA GLY A 66 8.16 0.38 -0.42
C GLY A 66 8.57 1.56 0.42
N TYR A 67 9.14 1.29 1.60
CA TYR A 67 9.68 2.34 2.46
C TYR A 67 10.76 3.20 1.77
N GLY A 68 11.68 2.56 1.05
CA GLY A 68 12.70 3.27 0.26
C GLY A 68 12.11 4.21 -0.79
N ALA A 69 11.09 3.76 -1.53
CA ALA A 69 10.38 4.59 -2.52
C ALA A 69 9.68 5.79 -1.86
N LEU A 70 9.01 5.56 -0.71
CA LEU A 70 8.37 6.63 0.06
C LEU A 70 9.36 7.68 0.59
N ALA A 71 10.58 7.26 0.95
CA ALA A 71 11.63 8.15 1.43
C ALA A 71 12.27 8.98 0.31
N GLN A 72 12.35 8.43 -0.90
CA GLN A 72 12.92 9.10 -2.08
C GLN A 72 11.90 9.96 -2.83
N GLY A 73 10.61 9.86 -2.49
CA GLY A 73 9.54 10.59 -3.17
C GLY A 73 9.21 10.03 -4.55
N GLU A 74 9.57 8.76 -4.79
CA GLU A 74 9.28 8.06 -6.04
C GLU A 74 7.86 7.45 -5.98
N PRO A 75 7.03 7.63 -7.02
CA PRO A 75 5.76 6.91 -7.20
C PRO A 75 5.97 5.48 -7.71
#